data_AF-A0A6A7LVY6-F1
#
_entry.id   AF-A0A6A7LVY6-F1
#
_cell.length_a   1.000
_cell.length_b   1.000
_cell.length_c   1.000
_cell.angle_alpha   90.00
_cell.angle_beta   90.00
_cell.angle_gamma   90.00
#
_symmetry.space_group_name_H-M   'P 1'
#
loop_
_entity.id
_entity.type
_entity.pdbx_description
1 polymer ?
#
loop_
_entity_poly.entity_id
_entity_poly.type
_entity_poly.pdbx_seq_one_letter_code
_entity_poly.pdbx_strand_id
1 'polypeptide(L)'
;MADRLRAHWRTLFGAPRESGHEPEEPLEIPWLQVWDWLPRRSAGPGFSRRDYRVARERAIEVARLTLGDELWGTFQRQGCLEVASNRYPGVTYRLRVGRRIEVRCFDGAQAPWPYSFLCINPVYPLPAEEFFAHLYLYLRDREDEVIRVAAPQPWDQGLGRTF
;
A
#
# COMPACT_ATOMS: atom_id res chain seq x y z
N MET A 1 12.70 21.70 -3.16
CA MET A 1 11.35 21.23 -3.54
C MET A 1 10.64 20.54 -2.37
N ALA A 2 11.32 19.64 -1.64
CA ALA A 2 10.79 18.98 -0.43
C ALA A 2 10.33 19.97 0.66
N ASP A 3 11.04 21.09 0.87
CA ASP A 3 10.67 22.05 1.92
C ASP A 3 9.37 22.82 1.67
N ARG A 4 9.05 23.10 0.39
CA ARG A 4 7.77 23.72 0.02
C ARG A 4 6.60 22.77 0.22
N LEU A 5 6.80 21.48 -0.07
CA LEU A 5 5.81 20.43 0.18
C LEU A 5 5.60 20.22 1.69
N ARG A 6 6.67 20.14 2.48
CA ARG A 6 6.57 20.06 3.95
C ARG A 6 5.79 21.22 4.56
N ALA A 7 6.10 22.45 4.14
CA ALA A 7 5.41 23.65 4.62
C ALA A 7 3.91 23.58 4.29
N HIS A 8 3.58 23.17 3.06
CA HIS A 8 2.20 22.97 2.64
C HIS A 8 1.47 21.93 3.51
N TRP A 9 2.09 20.78 3.78
CA TRP A 9 1.50 19.72 4.60
C TRP A 9 1.31 20.10 6.07
N ARG A 10 2.28 20.79 6.68
CA ARG A 10 2.15 21.29 8.06
C ARG A 10 0.97 22.23 8.23
N THR A 11 0.67 23.01 7.19
CA THR A 11 -0.44 23.98 7.21
C THR A 11 -1.80 23.28 7.12
N LEU A 12 -1.87 22.13 6.42
CA LEU A 12 -3.13 21.42 6.18
C LEU A 12 -3.47 20.36 7.23
N PHE A 13 -2.49 19.70 7.86
CA PHE A 13 -2.76 18.51 8.70
C PHE A 13 -2.06 18.49 10.07
N GLY A 14 -1.31 19.53 10.44
CA GLY A 14 -0.60 19.60 11.72
C GLY A 14 0.75 18.87 11.73
N ALA A 15 1.47 18.97 12.85
CA ALA A 15 2.82 18.40 13.01
C ALA A 15 2.79 16.92 13.44
N PRO A 16 3.71 16.08 12.95
CA PRO A 16 3.77 14.67 13.31
C PRO A 16 4.39 14.43 14.69
N ARG A 17 4.06 13.26 15.26
CA ARG A 17 4.61 12.74 16.52
C ARG A 17 5.82 11.86 16.19
N GLU A 18 6.93 12.01 16.92
CA GLU A 18 8.19 11.27 16.68
C GLU A 18 8.00 9.75 16.77
N SER A 19 8.54 9.02 15.79
CA SER A 19 8.48 7.56 15.71
C SER A 19 9.61 6.93 16.53
N GLY A 20 9.24 6.36 17.69
CA GLY A 20 10.10 5.49 18.49
C GLY A 20 10.19 4.07 17.92
N HIS A 21 11.33 3.43 18.17
CA HIS A 21 11.74 2.06 17.83
C HIS A 21 10.58 1.04 17.84
N GLU A 22 10.31 0.37 16.71
CA GLU A 22 9.27 -0.67 16.60
C GLU A 22 9.84 -2.09 16.81
N PRO A 23 9.17 -2.96 17.58
CA PRO A 23 9.54 -4.37 17.73
C PRO A 23 9.36 -5.15 16.42
N GLU A 24 10.09 -6.25 16.25
CA GLU A 24 9.90 -7.18 15.12
C GLU A 24 8.44 -7.65 15.05
N GLU A 25 7.68 -7.09 14.10
CA GLU A 25 6.30 -7.47 13.86
C GLU A 25 6.24 -8.92 13.35
N PRO A 26 5.31 -9.75 13.85
CA PRO A 26 5.13 -11.10 13.34
C PRO A 26 4.82 -11.08 11.84
N LEU A 27 5.37 -12.06 11.11
CA LEU A 27 5.18 -12.24 9.67
C LEU A 27 3.69 -12.18 9.32
N GLU A 28 3.25 -11.11 8.65
CA GLU A 28 1.87 -11.00 8.18
C GLU A 28 1.63 -12.03 7.07
N ILE A 29 0.50 -12.74 7.15
CA ILE A 29 0.09 -13.80 6.22
C ILE A 29 -1.24 -13.38 5.56
N PRO A 30 -1.23 -12.48 4.56
CA PRO A 30 -2.45 -11.80 4.10
C PRO A 30 -3.48 -12.74 3.47
N TRP A 31 -3.05 -13.89 2.92
CA TRP A 31 -3.95 -14.91 2.36
C TRP A 31 -4.78 -15.68 3.41
N LEU A 32 -4.54 -15.43 4.70
CA LEU A 32 -5.37 -15.96 5.79
C LEU A 32 -6.42 -14.96 6.29
N GLN A 33 -6.42 -13.71 5.81
CA GLN A 33 -7.43 -12.72 6.24
C GLN A 33 -8.79 -12.99 5.59
N VAL A 34 -9.81 -13.13 6.45
CA VAL A 34 -11.22 -13.26 6.05
C VAL A 34 -11.86 -11.87 6.00
N TRP A 35 -12.03 -11.32 4.79
CA TRP A 35 -12.68 -10.03 4.58
C TRP A 35 -14.19 -10.21 4.32
N ASP A 36 -14.99 -10.30 5.38
CA ASP A 36 -16.46 -10.45 5.31
C ASP A 36 -17.22 -9.09 5.33
N TRP A 37 -16.51 -7.97 5.54
CA TRP A 37 -17.10 -6.70 5.97
C TRP A 37 -17.16 -5.56 4.95
N LEU A 38 -16.72 -5.75 3.68
CA LEU A 38 -16.85 -4.65 2.73
C LEU A 38 -18.33 -4.36 2.44
N PRO A 39 -18.75 -3.08 2.52
CA PRO A 39 -20.10 -2.72 2.16
C PRO A 39 -20.32 -3.15 0.71
N ARG A 40 -21.38 -3.95 0.51
CA ARG A 40 -21.90 -4.53 -0.75
C ARG A 40 -22.27 -3.46 -1.80
N ARG A 41 -21.47 -2.42 -1.98
CA ARG A 41 -21.78 -1.24 -2.80
C ARG A 41 -21.38 -1.39 -4.26
N SER A 42 -20.61 -2.42 -4.62
CA SER A 42 -20.19 -2.69 -6.01
C SER A 42 -20.70 -4.03 -6.56
N ALA A 43 -21.23 -4.91 -5.72
CA ALA A 43 -21.66 -6.24 -6.11
C ALA A 43 -23.19 -6.32 -6.15
N GLY A 44 -23.75 -6.78 -7.27
CA GLY A 44 -25.19 -6.94 -7.43
C GLY A 44 -25.79 -7.99 -6.48
N PRO A 45 -27.12 -8.05 -6.34
CA PRO A 45 -27.79 -8.92 -5.38
C PRO A 45 -27.49 -10.42 -5.56
N GLY A 46 -27.04 -10.84 -6.74
CA GLY A 46 -26.65 -12.22 -7.04
C GLY A 46 -25.19 -12.58 -6.74
N PHE A 47 -24.36 -11.63 -6.28
CA PHE A 47 -22.94 -11.88 -6.04
C PHE A 47 -22.73 -12.61 -4.71
N SER A 48 -22.06 -13.76 -4.77
CA SER A 48 -21.91 -14.69 -3.65
C SER A 48 -20.49 -14.70 -3.08
N ARG A 49 -20.32 -15.36 -1.93
CA ARG A 49 -19.01 -15.67 -1.36
C ARG A 49 -18.12 -16.49 -2.31
N ARG A 50 -18.73 -17.33 -3.15
CA ARG A 50 -18.00 -18.11 -4.16
C ARG A 50 -17.40 -17.19 -5.22
N ASP A 51 -18.12 -16.16 -5.64
CA ASP A 51 -17.65 -15.21 -6.65
C ASP A 51 -16.49 -14.36 -6.11
N TYR A 52 -16.55 -13.95 -4.84
CA TYR A 52 -15.42 -13.32 -4.16
C TYR A 52 -14.18 -14.20 -4.14
N ARG A 53 -14.34 -15.49 -3.82
CA ARG A 53 -13.21 -16.44 -3.81
C ARG A 53 -12.60 -16.60 -5.21
N VAL A 54 -13.42 -16.79 -6.23
CA VAL A 54 -12.94 -16.91 -7.63
C VAL A 54 -12.24 -15.63 -8.08
N ALA A 55 -12.77 -14.46 -7.70
CA ALA A 55 -12.14 -13.18 -8.00
C ALA A 55 -10.75 -13.05 -7.35
N ARG A 56 -10.60 -13.47 -6.09
CA ARG A 56 -9.29 -13.48 -5.41
C ARG A 56 -8.31 -14.47 -6.01
N GLU A 57 -8.75 -15.69 -6.35
CA GLU A 57 -7.91 -16.68 -7.03
C GLU A 57 -7.34 -16.12 -8.35
N ARG A 58 -8.18 -15.45 -9.13
CA ARG A 58 -7.75 -14.74 -10.36
C ARG A 58 -6.83 -13.56 -10.05
N ALA A 59 -7.11 -12.80 -9.00
CA ALA A 59 -6.28 -11.66 -8.61
C ALA A 59 -4.87 -12.07 -8.20
N ILE A 60 -4.72 -13.23 -7.52
CA ILE A 60 -3.42 -13.81 -7.20
C ILE A 60 -2.66 -14.15 -8.48
N GLU A 61 -3.33 -14.74 -9.47
CA GLU A 61 -2.72 -15.02 -10.78
C GLU A 61 -2.28 -13.74 -11.49
N VAL A 62 -3.15 -12.73 -11.55
CA VAL A 62 -2.84 -11.40 -12.12
C VAL A 62 -1.65 -10.77 -11.40
N ALA A 63 -1.64 -10.78 -10.07
CA ALA A 63 -0.58 -10.21 -9.27
C ALA A 63 0.76 -10.93 -9.52
N ARG A 64 0.76 -12.27 -9.55
CA ARG A 64 1.95 -13.07 -9.87
C ARG A 64 2.48 -12.78 -11.27
N LEU A 65 1.61 -12.75 -12.28
CA LEU A 65 2.01 -12.44 -13.66
C LEU A 65 2.56 -11.00 -13.79
N THR A 66 1.98 -10.06 -13.04
CA THR A 66 2.39 -8.66 -13.03
C THR A 66 3.75 -8.44 -12.38
N LEU A 67 4.00 -9.12 -11.25
CA LEU A 67 5.24 -8.99 -10.49
C LEU A 67 6.36 -9.87 -11.04
N GLY A 68 6.02 -10.99 -11.69
CA GLY A 68 6.97 -12.03 -12.05
C GLY A 68 7.29 -12.95 -10.86
N ASP A 69 7.79 -14.15 -11.17
CA ASP A 69 7.95 -15.23 -10.19
C ASP A 69 8.94 -14.89 -9.06
N GLU A 70 9.99 -14.13 -9.34
CA GLU A 70 11.01 -13.77 -8.36
C GLU A 70 10.45 -12.83 -7.28
N LEU A 71 9.84 -11.72 -7.70
CA LEU A 71 9.23 -10.76 -6.77
C LEU A 71 8.04 -11.39 -6.06
N TRP A 72 7.23 -12.18 -6.76
CA TRP A 72 6.15 -12.92 -6.14
C TRP A 72 6.66 -13.87 -5.05
N GLY A 73 7.74 -14.62 -5.32
CA GLY A 73 8.36 -15.49 -4.33
C GLY A 73 8.93 -14.73 -3.13
N THR A 74 9.53 -13.55 -3.35
CA THR A 74 10.00 -12.67 -2.27
C THR A 74 8.83 -12.19 -1.41
N PHE A 75 7.76 -11.72 -2.03
CA PHE A 75 6.52 -11.34 -1.34
C PHE A 75 5.97 -12.51 -0.51
N GLN A 76 5.88 -13.71 -1.07
CA GLN A 76 5.37 -14.89 -0.35
C GLN A 76 6.20 -15.25 0.89
N ARG A 77 7.52 -14.98 0.87
CA ARG A 77 8.40 -15.23 2.02
C ARG A 77 8.37 -14.13 3.07
N GLN A 78 8.24 -12.87 2.65
CA GLN A 78 8.41 -11.71 3.51
C GLN A 78 7.09 -11.06 3.93
N GLY A 79 5.97 -11.42 3.31
CA GLY A 79 4.65 -10.79 3.51
C GLY A 79 4.54 -9.38 2.95
N CYS A 80 5.62 -8.84 2.35
CA CYS A 80 5.67 -7.49 1.82
C CYS A 80 6.64 -7.38 0.63
N LEU A 81 6.57 -6.26 -0.09
CA LEU A 81 7.58 -5.83 -1.04
C LEU A 81 8.10 -4.46 -0.66
N GLU A 82 9.41 -4.28 -0.78
CA GLU A 82 10.06 -2.99 -0.58
C GLU A 82 10.48 -2.40 -1.92
N VAL A 83 10.13 -1.13 -2.15
CA VAL A 83 10.42 -0.38 -3.36
C VAL A 83 11.20 0.87 -2.97
N ALA A 84 12.45 0.97 -3.41
CA ALA A 84 13.26 2.16 -3.16
C ALA A 84 12.67 3.38 -3.91
N SER A 85 12.67 4.53 -3.26
CA SER A 85 12.30 5.80 -3.89
C SER A 85 13.37 6.23 -4.88
N ASN A 86 12.96 6.55 -6.12
CA ASN A 86 13.84 7.18 -7.10
C ASN A 86 13.95 8.69 -6.85
N ARG A 87 12.93 9.29 -6.23
CA ARG A 87 12.87 10.74 -5.99
C ARG A 87 13.58 11.19 -4.72
N TYR A 88 13.58 10.37 -3.67
CA TYR A 88 14.08 10.71 -2.35
C TYR A 88 15.09 9.66 -1.88
N PRO A 89 16.40 9.92 -2.04
CA PRO A 89 17.44 9.01 -1.60
C PRO A 89 17.27 8.62 -0.11
N GLY A 90 17.38 7.32 0.18
CA GLY A 90 17.22 6.77 1.52
C GLY A 90 15.77 6.60 1.98
N VAL A 91 14.78 6.85 1.12
CA VAL A 91 13.37 6.51 1.35
C VAL A 91 13.02 5.19 0.65
N THR A 92 12.30 4.33 1.36
CA THR A 92 11.76 3.07 0.83
C THR A 92 10.27 2.98 1.12
N TYR A 93 9.52 2.51 0.15
CA TYR A 93 8.10 2.19 0.28
C TYR A 93 7.95 0.72 0.58
N ARG A 94 7.30 0.38 1.69
CA ARG A 94 6.90 -0.98 2.00
C ARG A 94 5.43 -1.18 1.63
N LEU A 95 5.19 -2.17 0.79
CA LEU A 95 3.88 -2.58 0.32
C LEU A 95 3.45 -3.87 1.00
N ARG A 96 2.20 -3.89 1.49
CA ARG A 96 1.50 -5.07 2.01
C ARG A 96 0.15 -5.19 1.33
N VAL A 97 -0.36 -6.41 1.16
CA VAL A 97 -1.64 -6.65 0.49
C VAL A 97 -2.78 -6.02 1.29
N GLY A 98 -3.59 -5.17 0.64
CA GLY A 98 -4.76 -4.53 1.25
C GLY A 98 -4.45 -3.48 2.32
N ARG A 99 -3.20 -3.03 2.46
CA ARG A 99 -2.75 -2.04 3.46
C ARG A 99 -2.30 -0.73 2.81
N ARG A 100 -2.08 0.29 3.63
CA ARG A 100 -1.47 1.54 3.18
C ARG A 100 -0.01 1.30 2.81
N ILE A 101 0.52 2.20 1.97
CA ILE A 101 1.96 2.21 1.66
C ILE A 101 2.66 2.78 2.89
N GLU A 102 3.59 2.02 3.45
CA GLU A 102 4.42 2.49 4.56
C GLU A 102 5.70 3.12 3.99
N VAL A 103 6.06 4.29 4.51
CA VAL A 103 7.24 5.05 4.12
C VAL A 103 8.30 4.88 5.19
N ARG A 104 9.40 4.23 4.83
CA ARG A 104 10.57 4.01 5.69
C ARG A 104 11.68 4.95 5.27
N CYS A 105 12.34 5.58 6.24
CA CYS A 105 13.53 6.39 6.03
C CYS A 105 14.71 5.71 6.70
N PHE A 106 15.80 5.49 5.96
CA PHE A 106 17.08 5.12 6.57
C PHE A 106 17.72 6.35 7.25
N ASP A 107 18.69 6.12 8.12
CA ASP A 107 19.30 7.16 8.96
C ASP A 107 19.75 8.38 8.15
N GLY A 108 19.23 9.55 8.54
CA GLY A 108 19.49 10.84 7.89
C GLY A 108 18.61 11.15 6.68
N ALA A 109 17.86 10.18 6.14
CA ALA A 109 16.87 10.43 5.10
C ALA A 109 15.61 11.08 5.70
N GLN A 110 15.04 12.04 4.98
CA GLN A 110 13.86 12.75 5.46
C GLN A 110 12.76 12.72 4.39
N ALA A 111 11.77 11.86 4.60
CA ALA A 111 10.58 11.79 3.76
C ALA A 111 9.93 13.18 3.59
N PRO A 112 9.40 13.51 2.40
CA PRO A 112 8.73 14.79 2.16
C PRO A 112 7.37 14.91 2.86
N TRP A 113 6.80 13.79 3.31
CA TRP A 113 5.49 13.72 3.94
C TRP A 113 5.58 13.91 5.46
N PRO A 114 4.50 14.41 6.09
CA PRO A 114 4.45 14.53 7.54
C PRO A 114 4.33 13.18 8.24
N TYR A 115 3.76 12.15 7.61
CA TYR A 115 3.51 10.86 8.24
C TYR A 115 4.14 9.69 7.47
N SER A 116 4.32 8.57 8.16
CA SER A 116 4.92 7.34 7.63
C SER A 116 3.98 6.46 6.81
N PHE A 117 2.73 6.86 6.59
CA PHE A 117 1.79 6.10 5.76
C PHE A 117 1.20 6.95 4.66
N LEU A 118 1.06 6.36 3.48
CA LEU A 118 0.44 6.95 2.30
C LEU A 118 -0.75 6.09 1.88
N CYS A 119 -1.88 6.75 1.66
CA CYS A 119 -3.12 6.10 1.24
C CYS A 119 -3.42 6.45 -0.23
N ILE A 120 -3.50 5.42 -1.06
CA ILE A 120 -4.09 5.45 -2.39
C ILE A 120 -5.18 4.38 -2.41
N ASN A 121 -6.39 4.75 -2.82
CA ASN A 121 -7.49 3.81 -3.03
C ASN A 121 -7.77 3.69 -4.52
N PRO A 122 -8.14 2.49 -5.01
CA PRO A 122 -8.60 2.35 -6.39
C PRO A 122 -9.92 3.11 -6.59
N VAL A 123 -10.15 3.57 -7.82
CA VAL A 123 -11.37 4.32 -8.18
C VAL A 123 -12.61 3.42 -8.10
N TYR A 124 -12.46 2.12 -8.37
CA TYR A 124 -13.49 1.08 -8.25
C TYR A 124 -12.98 -0.06 -7.35
N PRO A 125 -13.88 -0.85 -6.72
CA PRO A 125 -13.45 -1.95 -5.87
C PRO A 125 -12.69 -3.03 -6.64
N LEU A 126 -11.53 -3.42 -6.09
CA LEU A 126 -10.64 -4.43 -6.67
C LEU A 126 -10.24 -5.47 -5.62
N PRO A 127 -9.92 -6.72 -6.03
CA PRO A 127 -9.23 -7.64 -5.13
C PRO A 127 -7.93 -7.04 -4.59
N ALA A 128 -7.65 -7.26 -3.32
CA ALA A 128 -6.49 -6.66 -2.65
C ALA A 128 -5.14 -7.05 -3.29
N GLU A 129 -5.01 -8.29 -3.77
CA GLU A 129 -3.79 -8.81 -4.39
C GLU A 129 -3.49 -8.15 -5.73
N GLU A 130 -4.53 -7.95 -6.55
CA GLU A 130 -4.41 -7.25 -7.84
C GLU A 130 -4.02 -5.79 -7.60
N PHE A 131 -4.69 -5.11 -6.66
CA PHE A 131 -4.35 -3.72 -6.36
C PHE A 131 -2.95 -3.56 -5.77
N PHE A 132 -2.49 -4.53 -4.97
CA PHE A 132 -1.12 -4.57 -4.46
C PHE A 132 -0.08 -4.60 -5.59
N ALA A 133 -0.28 -5.43 -6.62
CA ALA A 133 0.60 -5.47 -7.78
C ALA A 133 0.55 -4.15 -8.58
N HIS A 134 -0.62 -3.51 -8.69
CA HIS A 134 -0.74 -2.18 -9.30
C HIS A 134 0.05 -1.12 -8.52
N LEU A 135 -0.03 -1.12 -7.18
CA LEU A 135 0.74 -0.20 -6.34
C LEU A 135 2.25 -0.37 -6.54
N TYR A 136 2.73 -1.61 -6.68
CA TYR A 136 4.13 -1.88 -7.01
C TYR A 136 4.54 -1.23 -8.34
N LEU A 137 3.76 -1.43 -9.41
CA LEU A 137 4.04 -0.80 -10.71
C LEU A 137 4.01 0.72 -10.63
N TYR A 138 3.04 1.31 -9.92
CA TYR A 138 2.96 2.76 -9.74
C TYR A 138 4.19 3.31 -9.02
N LEU A 139 4.65 2.67 -7.94
CA LEU A 139 5.84 3.11 -7.23
C LEU A 139 7.12 2.94 -8.06
N ARG A 140 7.23 1.82 -8.79
CA ARG A 140 8.39 1.53 -9.64
C ARG A 140 8.51 2.50 -10.81
N ASP A 141 7.40 2.75 -11.52
CA ASP A 141 7.41 3.40 -12.83
C ASP A 141 6.83 4.82 -12.83
N ARG A 142 6.04 5.17 -11.81
CA ARG A 142 5.21 6.38 -11.77
C ARG A 142 5.22 7.03 -10.39
N GLU A 143 6.36 7.01 -9.71
CA GLU A 143 6.50 7.52 -8.34
C GLU A 143 5.99 8.95 -8.18
N ASP A 144 6.25 9.84 -9.15
CA ASP A 144 5.76 11.23 -9.12
C ASP A 144 4.23 11.32 -9.04
N GLU A 145 3.52 10.39 -9.68
CA GLU A 145 2.06 10.32 -9.61
C GLU A 145 1.61 9.88 -8.21
N VAL A 146 2.27 8.89 -7.62
CA VAL A 146 2.03 8.49 -6.22
C VAL A 146 2.24 9.67 -5.28
N ILE A 147 3.35 10.41 -5.43
CA ILE A 147 3.65 11.60 -4.61
C ILE A 147 2.54 12.65 -4.75
N ARG A 148 1.99 12.82 -5.95
CA ARG A 148 0.95 13.81 -6.26
C ARG A 148 -0.42 13.43 -5.69
N VAL A 149 -0.80 12.15 -5.72
CA VAL A 149 -2.18 11.71 -5.40
C VAL A 149 -2.33 11.03 -4.05
N ALA A 150 -1.25 10.53 -3.46
CA ALA A 150 -1.32 9.86 -2.17
C ALA A 150 -1.70 10.83 -1.05
N ALA A 151 -2.64 10.41 -0.22
CA ALA A 151 -2.98 11.13 1.00
C ALA A 151 -2.08 10.66 2.16
N PRO A 152 -1.29 11.54 2.80
CA PRO A 152 -0.53 11.17 3.99
C PRO A 152 -1.46 10.80 5.14
N GLN A 153 -1.11 9.77 5.91
CA GLN A 153 -1.92 9.23 6.99
C GLN A 153 -1.08 8.95 8.24
N PRO A 154 -1.58 9.26 9.44
CA PRO A 154 -0.85 9.10 10.70
C PRO A 154 -0.69 7.64 11.20
N TRP A 155 -1.42 6.67 10.65
CA TRP A 155 -1.35 5.26 11.05
C TRP A 155 -1.67 4.32 9.87
N ASP A 156 -1.33 3.04 10.00
CA ASP A 156 -1.70 2.02 9.01
C ASP A 156 -3.17 1.60 9.12
N GLN A 157 -3.81 1.28 7.99
CA GLN A 157 -5.19 0.84 7.92
C GLN A 157 -5.43 -0.03 6.68
N GLY A 158 -6.40 -0.95 6.76
CA GLY A 158 -6.92 -1.62 5.57
C GLY A 158 -7.49 -0.63 4.54
N LEU A 159 -7.24 -0.89 3.26
CA LEU A 159 -7.73 -0.07 2.17
C LEU A 159 -9.26 -0.22 2.01
N GLY A 160 -9.95 0.90 1.89
CA GLY A 160 -11.42 0.93 1.94
C GLY A 160 -12.12 0.48 0.65
N ARG A 161 -11.37 0.30 -0.44
CA ARG A 161 -11.89 -0.10 -1.76
C ARG A 161 -11.19 -1.35 -2.30
N THR A 162 -10.63 -2.18 -1.43
CA THR A 162 -10.12 -3.50 -1.78
C THR A 162 -10.91 -4.58 -1.05
N PHE A 163 -11.08 -5.76 -1.65
CA PHE A 163 -11.79 -6.88 -1.04
C PHE A 163 -11.03 -8.21 -1.13
#